data_AF-A0A7W6H079-F1
#
_entry.id   AF-A0A7W6H079-F1
#
_cell.length_a   1.000
_cell.length_b   1.000
_cell.length_c   1.000
_cell.angle_alpha   90.00
_cell.angle_beta   90.00
_cell.angle_gamma   90.00
#
_symmetry.space_group_name_H-M   'P 1'
#
loop_
_entity.id
_entity.type
_entity.pdbx_description
1 polymer ?
#
loop_
_entity_poly.entity_id
_entity_poly.type
_entity_poly.pdbx_seq_one_letter_code
_entity_poly.pdbx_strand_id
1 'polypeptide(L)'
;MLLDNRPSLMTPILYITLKKRILRLMKHIFLSFCVILLVGLSGPAMAADCFADYKAKQGNPLKLHYGVAKVNGQCSKSAASNELAQRLNAQGWTLLNIVSVFGSDGLAKRKKSAGSNYLRF
;
A
#
# COMPACT_ATOMS: atom_id res chain seq x y z
N MET A 1 77.73 -47.70 3.06
CA MET A 1 77.46 -46.48 2.28
C MET A 1 75.96 -46.31 2.18
N LEU A 2 75.36 -45.38 2.92
CA LEU A 2 74.04 -44.80 2.62
C LEU A 2 73.97 -43.48 3.40
N LEU A 3 74.36 -42.39 2.74
CA LEU A 3 74.07 -41.01 3.16
C LEU A 3 72.64 -40.71 2.70
N ASP A 4 71.68 -40.61 3.63
CA ASP A 4 70.37 -40.02 3.33
C ASP A 4 70.43 -38.53 3.67
N ASN A 5 70.62 -37.74 2.62
CA ASN A 5 70.59 -36.29 2.61
C ASN A 5 69.14 -35.87 2.31
N ARG A 6 68.42 -35.27 3.28
CA ARG A 6 67.16 -34.57 2.99
C ARG A 6 67.08 -33.19 3.64
N PRO A 7 66.76 -32.14 2.86
CA PRO A 7 66.58 -30.78 3.36
C PRO A 7 65.19 -30.62 3.99
N SER A 8 65.14 -30.09 5.21
CA SER A 8 63.91 -29.72 5.90
C SER A 8 63.32 -28.46 5.24
N LEU A 9 62.36 -28.65 4.33
CA LEU A 9 61.60 -27.60 3.69
C LEU A 9 60.88 -26.72 4.73
N MET A 10 61.24 -25.44 4.71
CA MET A 10 60.69 -24.35 5.50
C MET A 10 59.34 -23.90 4.91
N THR A 11 58.24 -24.63 5.14
CA THR A 11 56.90 -24.19 4.65
C THR A 11 55.72 -24.65 5.52
N PRO A 12 55.27 -23.84 6.50
CA PRO A 12 53.86 -23.95 6.94
C PRO A 12 53.10 -22.60 6.98
N ILE A 13 53.76 -21.45 6.85
CA ILE A 13 53.12 -20.15 7.14
C ILE A 13 52.32 -19.59 5.95
N LEU A 14 52.80 -19.80 4.72
CA LEU A 14 52.18 -19.23 3.51
C LEU A 14 50.84 -19.91 3.17
N TYR A 15 50.74 -21.23 3.38
CA TYR A 15 49.55 -22.03 3.05
C TYR A 15 48.32 -21.67 3.91
N ILE A 16 48.54 -21.42 5.21
CA ILE A 16 47.47 -21.07 6.16
C ILE A 16 46.83 -19.72 5.80
N THR A 17 47.65 -18.78 5.33
CA THR A 17 47.19 -17.41 4.98
C THR A 17 46.33 -17.39 3.72
N LEU A 18 46.67 -18.21 2.71
CA LEU A 18 45.91 -18.31 1.46
C LEU A 18 44.51 -18.92 1.68
N LYS A 19 44.43 -19.99 2.48
CA LYS A 19 43.15 -20.63 2.86
C LYS A 19 42.22 -19.67 3.61
N LYS A 20 42.78 -18.84 4.51
CA LYS A 20 42.04 -17.83 5.29
C LYS A 20 41.54 -16.64 4.45
N ARG A 21 42.14 -16.40 3.28
CA ARG A 21 41.73 -15.36 2.31
C ARG A 21 40.55 -15.83 1.45
N ILE A 22 40.60 -17.08 0.96
CA ILE A 22 39.55 -17.69 0.13
C ILE A 22 38.24 -17.87 0.93
N LEU A 23 38.34 -18.36 2.18
CA LEU A 23 37.17 -18.56 3.05
C LEU A 23 36.48 -17.25 3.47
N ARG A 24 37.23 -16.14 3.56
CA ARG A 24 36.66 -14.82 3.81
C ARG A 24 35.90 -14.31 2.59
N LEU A 25 36.44 -14.48 1.38
CA LEU A 25 35.79 -14.06 0.15
C LEU A 25 34.44 -14.77 -0.08
N MET A 26 34.38 -16.09 0.14
CA MET A 26 33.13 -16.88 0.02
C MET A 26 32.07 -16.46 1.05
N LYS A 27 32.47 -16.09 2.28
CA LYS A 27 31.53 -15.65 3.32
C LYS A 27 30.94 -14.26 3.06
N HIS A 28 31.70 -13.36 2.44
CA HIS A 28 31.20 -12.04 2.04
C HIS A 28 30.31 -12.10 0.80
N ILE A 29 30.56 -13.04 -0.13
CA ILE A 29 29.68 -13.29 -1.29
C ILE A 29 28.32 -13.87 -0.83
N PHE A 30 28.33 -14.79 0.15
CA PHE A 30 27.10 -15.40 0.68
C PHE A 30 26.23 -14.41 1.48
N LEU A 31 26.85 -13.47 2.19
CA LEU A 31 26.13 -12.48 3.03
C LEU A 31 25.53 -11.34 2.19
N SER A 32 26.08 -11.06 1.01
CA SER A 32 25.57 -10.04 0.09
C SER A 32 24.35 -10.51 -0.74
N PHE A 33 24.15 -11.82 -0.90
CA PHE A 33 23.07 -12.36 -1.76
C PHE A 33 21.70 -12.46 -1.04
N CYS A 34 21.65 -12.35 0.29
CA CYS A 34 20.40 -12.54 1.05
C CYS A 34 19.52 -11.28 1.20
N VAL A 35 19.98 -10.09 0.79
CA VAL A 35 19.29 -8.81 1.11
C VAL A 35 18.27 -8.36 0.04
N ILE A 36 18.19 -9.03 -1.11
CA ILE A 36 17.41 -8.52 -2.27
C ILE A 36 15.96 -9.07 -2.34
N LEU A 37 15.56 -10.01 -1.46
CA LEU A 37 14.31 -10.77 -1.66
C LEU A 37 13.11 -10.39 -0.78
N LEU A 38 13.00 -9.13 -0.32
CA LEU A 38 11.87 -8.67 0.52
C LEU A 38 11.17 -7.39 0.02
N VAL A 39 11.33 -7.03 -1.26
CA VAL A 39 10.53 -5.96 -1.90
C VAL A 39 9.58 -6.58 -2.90
N GLY A 40 8.47 -7.11 -2.41
CA GLY A 40 7.45 -7.66 -3.29
C GLY A 40 6.21 -8.03 -2.51
N LEU A 41 5.29 -7.06 -2.33
CA LEU A 41 3.83 -7.22 -2.40
C LEU A 41 3.08 -5.96 -1.89
N SER A 42 3.57 -4.74 -2.14
CA SER A 42 2.68 -3.57 -2.15
C SER A 42 2.06 -3.43 -3.55
N GLY A 43 1.30 -4.45 -3.96
CA GLY A 43 0.47 -4.32 -5.15
C GLY A 43 -0.59 -3.24 -4.90
N PRO A 44 -0.99 -2.46 -5.92
CA PRO A 44 -2.17 -1.60 -5.77
C PRO A 44 -3.33 -2.53 -5.41
N ALA A 45 -3.92 -2.35 -4.23
CA ALA A 45 -5.22 -2.93 -3.96
C ALA A 45 -6.09 -2.50 -5.15
N MET A 46 -6.53 -3.46 -5.96
CA MET A 46 -7.49 -3.21 -7.03
C MET A 46 -8.71 -2.62 -6.32
N ALA A 47 -8.76 -1.28 -6.27
CA ALA A 47 -9.75 -0.58 -5.50
C ALA A 47 -11.05 -0.79 -6.25
N ALA A 48 -11.83 -1.78 -5.79
CA ALA A 48 -13.22 -1.90 -6.19
C ALA A 48 -13.84 -0.51 -6.05
N ASP A 49 -14.56 -0.07 -7.09
CA ASP A 49 -15.20 1.25 -7.07
C ASP A 49 -16.07 1.36 -5.81
N CYS A 50 -15.69 2.30 -4.93
CA CYS A 50 -16.37 2.52 -3.68
C CYS A 50 -17.32 3.71 -3.79
N PHE A 51 -18.53 3.51 -3.32
CA PHE A 51 -19.57 4.53 -3.31
C PHE A 51 -20.12 4.70 -1.91
N ALA A 52 -20.53 5.92 -1.59
CA ALA A 52 -21.23 6.22 -0.37
C ALA A 52 -22.52 6.96 -0.70
N ASP A 53 -23.57 6.59 0.00
CA ASP A 53 -24.79 7.38 0.01
C ASP A 53 -24.88 8.20 1.29
N TYR A 54 -25.35 9.42 1.14
CA TYR A 54 -25.23 10.43 2.19
C TYR A 54 -26.45 11.35 2.21
N LYS A 55 -26.58 12.06 3.33
CA LYS A 55 -27.55 13.14 3.51
C LYS A 55 -26.78 14.42 3.76
N ALA A 56 -27.21 15.51 3.15
CA ALA A 56 -26.63 16.83 3.35
C ALA A 56 -27.70 17.91 3.41
N LYS A 57 -27.34 19.05 4.01
CA LYS A 57 -28.19 20.24 4.13
C LYS A 57 -27.49 21.48 3.58
N GLN A 58 -28.27 22.43 3.09
CA GLN A 58 -27.83 23.80 2.80
C GLN A 58 -28.77 24.75 3.53
N GLY A 59 -28.24 25.82 4.11
CA GLY A 59 -29.01 26.77 4.91
C GLY A 59 -29.65 27.89 4.07
N ASN A 60 -30.70 28.51 4.62
CA ASN A 60 -31.30 29.80 4.25
C ASN A 60 -31.55 30.03 2.73
N PRO A 61 -32.66 29.49 2.16
CA PRO A 61 -33.67 28.63 2.77
C PRO A 61 -33.14 27.21 2.99
N LEU A 62 -33.67 26.51 4.00
CA LEU A 62 -33.24 25.15 4.33
C LEU A 62 -33.52 24.20 3.15
N LYS A 63 -32.47 23.60 2.60
CA LYS A 63 -32.56 22.53 1.60
C LYS A 63 -31.94 21.27 2.16
N LEU A 64 -32.61 20.15 1.94
CA LEU A 64 -32.10 18.81 2.27
C LEU A 64 -32.01 18.00 0.99
N HIS A 65 -30.98 17.17 0.88
CA HIS A 65 -30.93 16.20 -0.19
C HIS A 65 -30.19 14.93 0.20
N TYR A 66 -30.55 13.87 -0.52
CA TYR A 66 -29.84 12.61 -0.54
C TYR A 66 -28.99 12.55 -1.82
N GLY A 67 -27.79 12.02 -1.71
CA GLY A 67 -26.87 11.87 -2.82
C GLY A 67 -26.11 10.55 -2.73
N VAL A 68 -25.52 10.18 -3.85
CA VAL A 68 -24.58 9.06 -3.95
C VAL A 68 -23.33 9.62 -4.60
N ALA A 69 -22.17 9.35 -4.02
CA ALA A 69 -20.91 9.84 -4.56
C ALA A 69 -19.87 8.72 -4.56
N LYS A 70 -18.94 8.79 -5.52
CA LYS A 70 -17.77 7.93 -5.54
C LYS A 70 -16.78 8.44 -4.50
N VAL A 71 -16.27 7.51 -3.68
CA VAL A 71 -15.28 7.76 -2.63
C VAL A 71 -13.94 7.27 -3.11
N ASN A 72 -12.92 8.11 -2.98
CA ASN A 72 -11.56 7.79 -3.31
C ASN A 72 -10.86 7.20 -2.07
N GLY A 73 -10.08 6.14 -2.27
CA GLY A 73 -9.35 5.49 -1.19
C GLY A 73 -10.15 4.39 -0.49
N GLN A 74 -10.04 4.33 0.84
CA GLN A 74 -10.59 3.21 1.61
C GLN A 74 -12.12 3.22 1.61
N CYS A 75 -12.72 2.05 1.37
CA CYS A 75 -14.17 1.89 1.37
C CYS A 75 -14.73 1.79 2.80
N SER A 76 -14.63 2.90 3.53
CA SER A 76 -15.09 3.04 4.92
C SER A 76 -15.93 4.29 5.10
N LYS A 77 -16.84 4.27 6.10
CA LYS A 77 -17.67 5.44 6.44
C LYS A 77 -16.82 6.65 6.85
N SER A 78 -15.70 6.43 7.53
CA SER A 78 -14.81 7.51 7.99
C SER A 78 -14.14 8.21 6.81
N ALA A 79 -13.53 7.45 5.89
CA ALA A 79 -12.92 8.00 4.68
C ALA A 79 -13.95 8.74 3.81
N ALA A 80 -15.12 8.13 3.59
CA ALA A 80 -16.23 8.74 2.86
C ALA A 80 -16.69 10.06 3.50
N SER A 81 -16.82 10.09 4.84
CA SER A 81 -17.24 11.28 5.57
C SER A 81 -16.24 12.42 5.41
N ASN A 82 -14.95 12.15 5.58
CA ASN A 82 -13.91 13.18 5.48
C ASN A 82 -13.86 13.77 4.06
N GLU A 83 -13.88 12.91 3.04
CA GLU A 83 -13.81 13.35 1.66
C GLU A 83 -15.08 14.12 1.24
N LEU A 84 -16.26 13.55 1.50
CA LEU A 84 -17.52 14.17 1.08
C LEU A 84 -17.83 15.44 1.87
N ALA A 85 -17.46 15.53 3.15
CA ALA A 85 -17.61 16.77 3.91
C ALA A 85 -16.86 17.93 3.24
N GLN A 86 -15.62 17.71 2.78
CA GLN A 86 -14.84 18.73 2.08
C GLN A 86 -15.49 19.13 0.76
N ARG A 87 -15.84 18.15 -0.09
CA ARG A 87 -16.45 18.37 -1.43
C ARG A 87 -17.81 19.08 -1.35
N LEU A 88 -18.66 18.66 -0.41
CA LEU A 88 -19.97 19.27 -0.18
C LEU A 88 -19.84 20.69 0.38
N ASN A 89 -18.93 20.91 1.33
CA ASN A 89 -18.73 22.23 1.93
C ASN A 89 -18.25 23.26 0.90
N ALA A 90 -17.37 22.84 -0.02
CA ALA A 90 -16.94 23.67 -1.16
C ALA A 90 -18.10 24.12 -2.08
N GLN A 91 -19.29 23.51 -1.95
CA GLN A 91 -20.50 23.83 -2.71
C GLN A 91 -21.62 24.38 -1.81
N GLY A 92 -21.30 24.77 -0.57
CA GLY A 92 -22.26 25.31 0.40
C GLY A 92 -23.20 24.27 1.02
N TRP A 93 -22.89 22.98 0.87
CA TRP A 93 -23.61 21.89 1.52
C TRP A 93 -22.86 21.41 2.76
N THR A 94 -23.59 21.20 3.85
CA THR A 94 -23.08 20.56 5.07
C THR A 94 -23.47 19.09 5.06
N LEU A 95 -22.47 18.19 5.12
CA LEU A 95 -22.71 16.76 5.31
C LEU A 95 -23.38 16.51 6.66
N LEU A 96 -24.47 15.74 6.65
CA LEU A 96 -25.18 15.36 7.88
C LEU A 96 -24.83 13.94 8.31
N ASN A 97 -24.83 13.00 7.36
CA ASN A 97 -24.60 11.60 7.67
C ASN A 97 -24.18 10.80 6.42
N ILE A 98 -23.31 9.82 6.62
CA ILE A 98 -23.08 8.72 5.67
C ILE A 98 -24.04 7.58 6.00
N VAL A 99 -24.98 7.32 5.11
CA VAL A 99 -25.99 6.27 5.29
C VAL A 99 -25.34 4.90 5.19
N SER A 100 -24.68 4.62 4.07
CA SER A 100 -23.96 3.39 3.80
C SER A 100 -22.78 3.62 2.87
N VAL A 101 -21.86 2.65 2.85
CA VAL A 101 -20.74 2.58 1.92
C VAL A 101 -20.84 1.22 1.25
N PHE A 102 -20.69 1.16 -0.07
CA PHE A 102 -21.00 0.00 -0.89
C PHE A 102 -20.19 -0.01 -2.19
N GLY A 103 -20.09 -1.19 -2.83
CA GLY A 103 -19.46 -1.36 -4.13
C GLY A 103 -20.41 -1.10 -5.31
N SER A 104 -19.91 -1.30 -6.54
CA SER A 104 -20.63 -1.08 -7.80
C SER A 104 -22.05 -1.70 -7.86
N ASP A 105 -22.25 -2.87 -7.26
CA ASP A 105 -23.52 -3.61 -7.32
C ASP A 105 -24.69 -2.87 -6.64
N GLY A 106 -24.38 -2.00 -5.67
CA GLY A 106 -25.36 -1.21 -4.92
C GLY A 106 -25.77 0.09 -5.62
N LEU A 107 -25.10 0.44 -6.72
CA LEU A 107 -25.15 1.77 -7.29
C LEU A 107 -26.45 2.03 -8.08
N ALA A 108 -26.81 1.12 -8.99
CA ALA A 108 -28.00 1.27 -9.83
C ALA A 108 -29.30 1.42 -9.02
N LYS A 109 -29.40 0.70 -7.89
CA LYS A 109 -30.58 0.71 -7.00
C LYS A 109 -30.83 2.10 -6.37
N ARG A 110 -29.81 2.94 -6.26
CA ARG A 110 -29.89 4.26 -5.60
C ARG A 110 -30.01 5.44 -6.57
N LYS A 111 -29.90 5.19 -7.88
CA LYS A 111 -29.95 6.23 -8.92
C LYS A 111 -31.22 7.08 -8.85
N LYS A 112 -32.39 6.44 -8.78
CA LYS A 112 -33.68 7.13 -8.70
C LYS A 112 -33.79 7.99 -7.44
N SER A 113 -33.33 7.48 -6.30
CA SER A 113 -33.40 8.20 -5.02
C SER A 113 -32.44 9.39 -4.95
N ALA A 114 -31.26 9.27 -5.55
CA ALA A 114 -30.26 10.36 -5.59
C ALA A 114 -30.61 11.45 -6.62
N GLY A 115 -31.35 11.10 -7.68
CA GLY A 115 -31.79 12.06 -8.70
C GLY A 115 -30.62 12.84 -9.30
N SER A 116 -30.71 14.18 -9.26
CA SER A 116 -29.66 15.09 -9.76
C SER A 116 -28.34 15.06 -8.97
N ASN A 117 -28.32 14.42 -7.80
CA ASN A 117 -27.14 14.29 -6.96
C ASN A 117 -26.47 12.92 -7.08
N TYR A 118 -26.86 12.12 -8.08
CA TYR A 118 -26.23 10.84 -8.36
C TYR A 118 -24.86 11.04 -9.01
N LEU A 119 -23.81 10.62 -8.30
CA LEU A 119 -22.39 10.73 -8.68
C LEU A 119 -21.93 12.16 -9.02
N ARG A 120 -22.66 13.16 -8.53
CA ARG A 120 -22.38 14.56 -8.84
C ARG A 120 -21.24 15.12 -8.00
N PHE A 121 -21.25 14.78 -6.72
CA PHE A 121 -20.34 15.34 -5.74
C PHE A 121 -19.08 14.55 -5.66
#